data_AF-A0A2N2G9H5-F1
#
_entry.id   AF-A0A2N2G9H5-F1
#
_cell.length_a   1.000
_cell.length_b   1.000
_cell.length_c   1.000
_cell.angle_alpha   90.00
_cell.angle_beta   90.00
_cell.angle_gamma   90.00
#
_symmetry.space_group_name_H-M   'P 1'
#
loop_
_entity.id
_entity.type
_entity.pdbx_description
1 polymer ?
#
loop_
_entity_poly.entity_id
_entity_poly.type
_entity_poly.pdbx_seq_one_letter_code
_entity_poly.pdbx_strand_id
1 'polypeptide(L)'
;MKNPEIPPAMKMPVEAQAKLEKPAIVPPAQPASSLLVLSSRAAEILYADDEPGRKSALASCSGKVEKELVRCLLAVRYADDAKAAGLARDLYDRAEVVAGLEKARRTEFGYRGEIQLVPERPVGRYREHLRWVLSAFTEIDDIYSALEKRAGKPMKYRWKGLELRFFRSVNRTTPAAFASAWYVAYNVSGSLMRSAEGVRDTLVHELFHMN
;
A
#
# COMPACT_ATOMS: atom_id res chain seq x y z
N MET A 1 28.56 -69.94 -51.30
CA MET A 1 27.54 -69.38 -52.21
C MET A 1 26.58 -68.51 -51.38
N LYS A 2 26.46 -67.23 -51.78
CA LYS A 2 25.52 -66.18 -51.33
C LYS A 2 25.36 -65.90 -49.83
N ASN A 3 25.91 -64.77 -49.40
CA ASN A 3 25.43 -63.99 -48.25
C ASN A 3 23.94 -63.64 -48.44
N PRO A 4 23.09 -63.84 -47.43
CA PRO A 4 21.80 -63.17 -47.36
C PRO A 4 21.96 -61.75 -46.82
N GLU A 5 21.44 -60.78 -47.57
CA GLU A 5 21.39 -59.35 -47.26
C GLU A 5 20.61 -59.10 -45.96
N ILE A 6 21.23 -58.37 -45.03
CA ILE A 6 20.54 -57.78 -43.88
C ILE A 6 19.83 -56.52 -44.39
N PRO A 7 18.49 -56.40 -44.28
CA PRO A 7 17.79 -55.20 -44.69
C PRO A 7 18.21 -53.99 -43.82
N PRO A 8 18.24 -52.78 -44.38
CA PRO A 8 18.69 -51.59 -43.68
C PRO A 8 17.79 -51.30 -42.47
N ALA A 9 18.42 -50.91 -41.35
CA ALA A 9 17.74 -50.39 -40.18
C ALA A 9 16.80 -49.25 -40.58
N MET A 10 15.49 -49.44 -40.42
CA MET A 10 14.52 -48.36 -40.48
C MET A 10 14.92 -47.34 -39.42
N LYS A 11 15.43 -46.20 -39.87
CA LYS A 11 15.52 -45.00 -39.04
C LYS A 11 14.10 -44.64 -38.63
N MET A 12 13.85 -44.69 -37.32
CA MET A 12 12.61 -44.16 -36.78
C MET A 12 12.48 -42.68 -37.18
N PRO A 13 11.28 -42.21 -37.57
CA PRO A 13 11.05 -40.79 -37.82
C PRO A 13 11.38 -39.96 -36.58
N VAL A 14 12.02 -38.82 -36.80
CA VAL A 14 12.41 -37.83 -35.77
C VAL A 14 11.19 -37.32 -34.95
N GLU A 15 9.98 -37.54 -35.46
CA GLU A 15 8.72 -37.15 -34.81
C GLU A 15 8.35 -37.99 -33.57
N ALA A 16 9.05 -39.09 -33.27
CA ALA A 16 8.77 -39.93 -32.11
C ALA A 16 9.54 -39.55 -30.82
N GLN A 17 10.36 -38.49 -30.83
CA GLN A 17 11.07 -38.02 -29.64
C GLN A 17 10.44 -36.78 -28.97
N ALA A 18 9.44 -36.16 -29.60
CA ALA A 18 8.76 -34.98 -29.06
C ALA A 18 7.51 -35.36 -28.27
N LYS A 19 7.63 -36.18 -27.22
CA LYS A 19 6.50 -36.42 -26.29
C LYS A 19 6.91 -36.98 -24.93
N LEU A 20 7.97 -36.44 -24.33
CA LEU A 20 8.28 -36.61 -22.90
C LEU A 20 8.81 -35.30 -22.29
N GLU A 21 8.20 -34.16 -22.63
CA GLU A 21 8.30 -33.00 -21.74
C GLU A 21 7.45 -33.29 -20.51
N LYS A 22 8.13 -33.56 -19.39
CA LYS A 22 7.51 -33.63 -18.07
C LYS A 22 6.65 -32.37 -17.90
N PRO A 23 5.37 -32.49 -17.47
CA PRO A 23 4.57 -31.32 -17.17
C PRO A 23 5.35 -30.43 -16.22
N ALA A 24 5.52 -29.15 -16.60
CA ALA A 24 6.06 -28.17 -15.69
C ALA A 24 5.23 -28.23 -14.41
N ILE A 25 5.88 -28.52 -13.29
CA ILE A 25 5.26 -28.45 -11.97
C ILE A 25 4.87 -26.99 -11.80
N VAL A 26 3.61 -26.66 -12.08
CA VAL A 26 3.05 -25.35 -11.77
C VAL A 26 3.20 -25.21 -10.25
N PRO A 27 3.99 -24.25 -9.76
CA PRO A 27 4.12 -24.04 -8.33
C PRO A 27 2.71 -23.86 -7.76
N PRO A 28 2.39 -24.46 -6.59
CA PRO A 28 1.08 -24.24 -5.97
C PRO A 28 0.83 -22.74 -5.88
N ALA A 29 -0.33 -22.31 -6.39
CA ALA A 29 -0.74 -20.91 -6.34
C ALA A 29 -0.59 -20.44 -4.89
N GLN A 30 0.18 -19.37 -4.69
CA GLN A 30 0.32 -18.79 -3.36
C GLN A 30 -1.08 -18.44 -2.84
N PRO A 31 -1.39 -18.73 -1.57
CA PRO A 31 -2.68 -18.38 -1.00
C PRO A 31 -2.93 -16.88 -1.20
N ALA A 32 -4.15 -16.53 -1.62
CA ALA A 32 -4.52 -15.13 -1.83
C ALA A 32 -4.32 -14.35 -0.52
N SER A 33 -3.66 -13.19 -0.61
CA SER A 33 -3.41 -12.33 0.54
C SER A 33 -4.74 -11.89 1.17
N SER A 34 -4.79 -11.87 2.50
CA SER A 34 -5.92 -11.31 3.25
C SER A 34 -5.83 -9.78 3.41
N LEU A 35 -4.76 -9.15 2.90
CA LEU A 35 -4.55 -7.71 3.04
C LEU A 35 -5.37 -6.92 2.04
N LEU A 36 -6.08 -5.91 2.53
CA LEU A 36 -6.76 -4.93 1.67
C LEU A 36 -5.76 -3.97 0.99
N VAL A 37 -4.57 -3.78 1.58
CA VAL A 37 -3.42 -3.13 0.94
C VAL A 37 -2.30 -4.15 0.82
N LEU A 38 -2.07 -4.64 -0.39
CA LEU A 38 -1.02 -5.62 -0.66
C LEU A 38 0.36 -5.08 -0.31
N SER A 39 1.28 -5.96 0.08
CA SER A 39 2.65 -5.57 0.45
C SER A 39 3.43 -4.89 -0.69
N SER A 40 3.20 -5.31 -1.94
CA SER A 40 3.72 -4.63 -3.14
C SER A 40 3.21 -3.19 -3.25
N ARG A 41 1.92 -3.00 -2.98
CA ARG A 41 1.27 -1.69 -3.00
C ARG A 41 1.74 -0.80 -1.85
N ALA A 42 1.93 -1.37 -0.66
CA ALA A 42 2.53 -0.68 0.46
C ALA A 42 3.95 -0.17 0.12
N ALA A 43 4.79 -1.00 -0.51
CA ALA A 43 6.12 -0.59 -0.97
C ALA A 43 6.05 0.56 -2.00
N GLU A 44 5.09 0.52 -2.93
CA GLU A 44 4.88 1.60 -3.89
C GLU A 44 4.54 2.92 -3.21
N ILE A 45 3.57 2.95 -2.30
CA ILE A 45 3.15 4.22 -1.70
C ILE A 45 4.14 4.72 -0.65
N LEU A 46 4.87 3.84 0.06
CA LEU A 46 5.86 4.28 1.05
C LEU A 46 7.01 5.05 0.40
N TYR A 47 7.37 4.70 -0.84
CA TYR A 47 8.47 5.31 -1.56
C TYR A 47 8.02 6.24 -2.69
N ALA A 48 6.76 6.17 -3.13
CA ALA A 48 6.13 7.00 -4.17
C ALA A 48 6.97 7.15 -5.46
N ASP A 49 7.84 8.16 -5.50
CA ASP A 49 8.72 8.51 -6.63
C ASP A 49 10.21 8.12 -6.39
N ASP A 50 10.52 7.49 -5.26
CA ASP A 50 11.86 7.05 -4.84
C ASP A 50 12.10 5.56 -5.16
N GLU A 51 12.29 5.26 -6.45
CA GLU A 51 12.56 3.88 -6.89
C GLU A 51 13.84 3.27 -6.29
N PRO A 52 14.97 3.99 -6.19
CA PRO A 52 16.17 3.46 -5.55
C PRO A 52 15.94 3.11 -4.08
N GLY A 53 15.28 4.00 -3.33
CA GLY A 53 14.91 3.76 -1.93
C GLY A 53 13.98 2.55 -1.79
N ARG A 54 12.99 2.40 -2.68
CA ARG A 54 12.08 1.25 -2.70
C ARG A 54 12.84 -0.07 -2.86
N LYS A 55 13.76 -0.14 -3.83
CA LYS A 55 14.57 -1.34 -4.08
C LYS A 55 15.45 -1.68 -2.88
N SER A 56 16.11 -0.68 -2.30
CA SER A 56 16.96 -0.86 -1.12
C SER A 56 16.17 -1.38 0.09
N ALA A 57 14.97 -0.83 0.32
CA ALA A 57 14.10 -1.25 1.41
C ALA A 57 13.57 -2.68 1.23
N LEU A 58 13.16 -3.05 0.00
CA LEU A 58 12.73 -4.41 -0.31
C LEU A 58 13.86 -5.43 -0.10
N ALA A 59 15.09 -5.09 -0.49
CA ALA A 59 16.25 -5.94 -0.22
C ALA A 59 16.51 -6.10 1.29
N SER A 60 16.42 -5.01 2.05
CA SER A 60 16.59 -5.01 3.51
C SER A 60 15.49 -5.79 4.25
N CYS A 61 14.29 -5.86 3.67
CA CYS A 61 13.15 -6.61 4.19
C CYS A 61 12.99 -8.00 3.55
N SER A 62 14.02 -8.51 2.87
CA SER A 62 13.99 -9.82 2.21
C SER A 62 13.64 -10.95 3.20
N GLY A 63 12.93 -11.95 2.69
CA GLY A 63 12.43 -13.10 3.48
C GLY A 63 11.19 -12.82 4.33
N LYS A 64 10.75 -11.55 4.45
CA LYS A 64 9.47 -11.20 5.07
C LYS A 64 8.34 -11.26 4.05
N VAL A 65 7.14 -11.60 4.51
CA VAL A 65 5.94 -11.72 3.67
C VAL A 65 4.77 -10.97 4.29
N GLU A 66 3.79 -10.58 3.46
CA GLU A 66 2.52 -10.00 3.90
C GLU A 66 2.67 -8.89 4.96
N LYS A 67 2.01 -9.03 6.12
CA LYS A 67 2.04 -8.06 7.23
C LYS A 67 3.45 -7.77 7.73
N GLU A 68 4.29 -8.79 7.83
CA GLU A 68 5.66 -8.64 8.31
C GLU A 68 6.53 -7.87 7.32
N LEU A 69 6.26 -8.02 6.02
CA LEU A 69 6.90 -7.20 4.99
C LEU A 69 6.47 -5.74 5.13
N VAL A 70 5.18 -5.45 5.27
CA VAL A 70 4.68 -4.06 5.44
C VAL A 70 5.25 -3.41 6.70
N ARG A 71 5.24 -4.13 7.83
CA ARG A 71 5.85 -3.66 9.09
C ARG A 71 7.33 -3.33 8.94
N CYS A 72 8.08 -4.17 8.24
CA CYS A 72 9.49 -3.90 7.97
C CYS A 72 9.68 -2.68 7.07
N LEU A 73 8.90 -2.57 6.00
CA LEU A 73 8.98 -1.42 5.09
C LEU A 73 8.64 -0.10 5.80
N LEU A 74 7.66 -0.09 6.70
CA LEU A 74 7.36 1.05 7.57
C LEU A 74 8.54 1.38 8.49
N ALA A 75 9.13 0.37 9.15
CA ALA A 75 10.28 0.58 10.02
C ALA A 75 11.48 1.19 9.26
N VAL A 76 11.78 0.68 8.06
CA VAL A 76 12.85 1.22 7.20
C VAL A 76 12.50 2.63 6.74
N ARG A 77 11.25 2.87 6.31
CA ARG A 77 10.84 4.16 5.74
C ARG A 77 10.91 5.32 6.74
N TYR A 78 10.72 5.02 8.03
CA TYR A 78 10.73 5.99 9.12
C TYR A 78 11.95 5.84 10.04
N ALA A 79 13.01 5.14 9.61
CA ALA A 79 14.16 4.80 10.45
C ALA A 79 14.90 6.02 11.03
N ASP A 80 14.77 7.19 10.38
CA ASP A 80 15.34 8.46 10.82
C ASP A 80 14.51 9.21 11.89
N ASP A 81 13.31 8.73 12.22
CA ASP A 81 12.49 9.24 13.33
C ASP A 81 11.79 8.07 14.04
N ALA A 82 12.45 7.52 15.07
CA ALA A 82 11.96 6.36 15.81
C ALA A 82 10.54 6.54 16.39
N LYS A 83 10.15 7.77 16.74
CA LYS A 83 8.79 8.04 17.24
C LYS A 83 7.76 7.97 16.12
N ALA A 84 8.07 8.55 14.95
CA ALA A 84 7.22 8.41 13.77
C ALA A 84 7.12 6.94 13.31
N ALA A 85 8.23 6.19 13.36
CA ALA A 85 8.24 4.76 13.06
C ALA A 85 7.37 3.93 14.01
N GLY A 86 7.30 4.30 15.29
CA GLY A 86 6.34 3.73 16.25
C GLY A 86 4.90 4.00 15.81
N LEU A 87 4.54 5.28 15.66
CA LEU A 87 3.18 5.70 15.31
C LEU A 87 2.69 5.09 13.98
N ALA A 88 3.54 5.03 12.97
CA ALA A 88 3.18 4.47 11.67
C ALA A 88 2.94 2.95 11.73
N ARG A 89 3.69 2.23 12.57
CA ARG A 89 3.45 0.80 12.83
C ARG A 89 2.20 0.58 13.67
N ASP A 90 1.99 1.37 14.71
CA ASP A 90 0.78 1.27 15.55
C ASP A 90 -0.49 1.51 14.73
N LEU A 91 -0.44 2.47 13.79
CA LEU A 91 -1.53 2.75 12.85
C LEU A 91 -1.83 1.55 11.94
N TYR A 92 -0.78 0.93 11.41
CA TYR A 92 -0.92 -0.28 10.59
C TYR A 92 -1.44 -1.46 11.40
N ASP A 93 -0.92 -1.67 12.61
CA ASP A 93 -1.31 -2.79 13.45
C ASP A 93 -2.76 -2.68 13.94
N ARG A 94 -3.23 -1.45 14.19
CA ARG A 94 -4.60 -1.20 14.65
C ARG A 94 -5.63 -1.28 13.52
N ALA A 95 -5.36 -0.58 12.42
CA ALA A 95 -6.37 -0.32 11.38
C ALA A 95 -5.95 -0.80 9.98
N GLU A 96 -4.78 -1.43 9.84
CA GLU A 96 -4.18 -1.82 8.56
C GLU A 96 -4.00 -0.62 7.60
N VAL A 97 -3.88 0.59 8.16
CA VAL A 97 -3.66 1.81 7.39
C VAL A 97 -2.17 2.01 7.16
N VAL A 98 -1.76 2.08 5.90
CA VAL A 98 -0.37 2.29 5.51
C VAL A 98 -0.11 3.79 5.33
N ALA A 99 0.73 4.35 6.19
CA ALA A 99 1.18 5.75 6.14
C ALA A 99 2.22 5.97 5.03
N GLY A 100 1.75 5.98 3.79
CA GLY A 100 2.54 6.21 2.57
C GLY A 100 2.59 7.67 2.14
N LEU A 101 2.95 7.90 0.89
CA LEU A 101 3.14 9.22 0.28
C LEU A 101 2.34 9.35 -1.00
N GLU A 102 1.84 10.56 -1.26
CA GLU A 102 1.29 10.89 -2.58
C GLU A 102 2.44 11.24 -3.53
N LYS A 103 2.26 10.99 -4.82
CA LYS A 103 3.25 11.32 -5.84
C LYS A 103 3.34 12.81 -6.07
N ALA A 104 4.52 13.27 -6.48
CA ALA A 104 4.68 14.61 -7.00
C ALA A 104 3.84 14.75 -8.28
N ARG A 105 2.95 15.75 -8.29
CA ARG A 105 2.14 16.02 -9.49
C ARG A 105 1.66 17.47 -9.52
N ARG A 106 1.46 17.96 -10.73
CA ARG A 106 0.64 19.14 -11.00
C ARG A 106 -0.76 18.71 -11.36
N THR A 107 -1.73 19.44 -10.86
CA THR A 107 -3.14 19.11 -11.08
C THR A 107 -3.98 20.36 -10.87
N GLU A 108 -5.12 20.42 -11.54
CA GLU A 108 -6.09 21.48 -11.35
C GLU A 108 -7.14 21.02 -10.34
N PHE A 109 -7.40 21.83 -9.31
CA PHE A 109 -8.50 21.59 -8.37
C PHE A 109 -9.51 22.74 -8.47
N GLY A 110 -10.37 22.66 -9.49
CA GLY A 110 -11.45 23.62 -9.71
C GLY A 110 -10.95 25.06 -9.84
N TYR A 111 -11.59 25.99 -9.13
CA TYR A 111 -11.33 27.43 -9.22
C TYR A 111 -9.94 27.88 -8.73
N ARG A 112 -9.13 26.97 -8.17
CA ARG A 112 -7.83 27.28 -7.57
C ARG A 112 -6.66 27.24 -8.57
N GLY A 113 -6.96 26.91 -9.83
CA GLY A 113 -5.96 26.78 -10.88
C GLY A 113 -5.04 25.57 -10.67
N GLU A 114 -3.88 25.63 -11.33
CA GLU A 114 -2.86 24.59 -11.24
C GLU A 114 -2.19 24.64 -9.86
N ILE A 115 -2.15 23.49 -9.19
CA ILE A 115 -1.46 23.31 -7.91
C ILE A 115 -0.38 22.25 -8.04
N GLN A 116 0.72 22.44 -7.31
CA GLN A 116 1.80 21.48 -7.22
C GLN A 116 1.73 20.74 -5.88
N LEU A 117 1.59 19.43 -5.95
CA LEU A 117 1.71 18.52 -4.81
C LEU A 117 3.12 17.92 -4.79
N VAL A 118 3.67 17.75 -3.60
CA VAL A 118 4.94 17.06 -3.38
C VAL A 118 4.80 16.02 -2.26
N PRO A 119 5.48 14.87 -2.35
CA PRO A 119 5.55 13.90 -1.26
C PRO A 119 6.13 14.56 -0.01
N GLU A 120 5.53 14.35 1.15
CA GLU A 120 6.02 14.91 2.42
C GLU A 120 5.76 13.89 3.54
N ARG A 121 6.84 13.39 4.16
CA ARG A 121 6.71 12.46 5.28
C ARG A 121 6.24 13.19 6.53
N PRO A 122 5.34 12.61 7.33
CA PRO A 122 4.92 13.17 8.61
C PRO A 122 5.95 12.85 9.72
N VAL A 123 7.17 13.39 9.58
CA VAL A 123 8.29 13.24 10.53
C VAL A 123 8.72 14.59 11.10
N GLY A 124 9.55 14.58 12.15
CA GLY A 124 10.08 15.82 12.73
C GLY A 124 8.97 16.80 13.13
N ARG A 125 8.94 17.99 12.51
CA ARG A 125 7.89 19.00 12.77
C ARG A 125 6.47 18.55 12.41
N TYR A 126 6.34 17.60 11.49
CA TYR A 126 5.05 17.08 11.03
C TYR A 126 4.64 15.78 11.74
N ARG A 127 5.45 15.28 12.67
CA ARG A 127 5.15 14.03 13.40
C ARG A 127 3.81 14.06 14.13
N GLU A 128 3.40 15.25 14.58
CA GLU A 128 2.13 15.44 15.27
C GLU A 128 0.93 15.01 14.41
N HIS A 129 1.01 15.12 13.08
CA HIS A 129 -0.03 14.64 12.17
C HIS A 129 -0.20 13.11 12.27
N LEU A 130 0.87 12.33 12.38
CA LEU A 130 0.75 10.88 12.60
C LEU A 130 0.07 10.56 13.92
N ARG A 131 0.36 11.33 14.97
CA ARG A 131 -0.28 11.15 16.29
C ARG A 131 -1.78 11.42 16.20
N TRP A 132 -2.18 12.49 15.52
CA TRP A 132 -3.59 12.82 15.30
C TRP A 132 -4.30 11.79 14.43
N VAL A 133 -3.66 11.35 13.34
CA VAL A 133 -4.18 10.30 12.46
C VAL A 133 -4.39 9.00 13.22
N LEU A 134 -3.42 8.57 14.02
CA LEU A 134 -3.55 7.36 14.85
C LEU A 134 -4.71 7.47 15.84
N SER A 135 -4.85 8.62 16.51
CA SER A 135 -6.00 8.88 17.40
C SER A 135 -7.32 8.77 16.65
N ALA A 136 -7.42 9.44 15.50
CA ALA A 136 -8.62 9.44 14.68
C ALA A 136 -9.00 8.03 14.21
N PHE A 137 -8.05 7.25 13.68
CA PHE A 137 -8.34 5.88 13.26
C PHE A 137 -8.65 4.95 14.42
N THR A 138 -8.11 5.20 15.62
CA THR A 138 -8.50 4.46 16.83
C THR A 138 -9.97 4.72 17.18
N GLU A 139 -10.38 6.00 17.21
CA GLU A 139 -11.77 6.38 17.50
C GLU A 139 -12.75 5.86 16.42
N ILE A 140 -12.40 6.01 15.15
CA ILE A 140 -13.18 5.49 14.02
C ILE A 140 -13.34 3.97 14.15
N ASP A 141 -12.25 3.26 14.40
CA ASP A 141 -12.28 1.81 14.56
C ASP A 141 -13.19 1.37 15.73
N ASP A 142 -13.09 2.04 16.88
CA ASP A 142 -13.93 1.73 18.04
C ASP A 142 -15.42 1.91 17.73
N ILE A 143 -15.78 3.01 17.05
CA ILE A 143 -17.17 3.30 16.67
C ILE A 143 -17.70 2.26 15.69
N TYR A 144 -17.01 2.02 14.57
CA TYR A 144 -17.51 1.11 13.55
C TYR A 144 -17.51 -0.35 14.02
N SER A 145 -16.53 -0.77 14.82
CA SER A 145 -16.52 -2.09 15.46
C SER A 145 -17.69 -2.26 16.42
N ALA A 146 -18.04 -1.22 17.20
CA ALA A 146 -19.22 -1.26 18.07
C ALA A 146 -20.53 -1.33 17.27
N LEU A 147 -20.63 -0.62 16.14
CA LEU A 147 -21.77 -0.67 15.24
C LEU A 147 -21.96 -2.06 14.60
N GLU A 148 -20.88 -2.68 14.11
CA GLU A 148 -20.92 -4.06 13.61
C GLU A 148 -21.41 -5.04 14.66
N LYS A 149 -20.84 -4.95 15.88
CA LYS A 149 -21.24 -5.80 17.00
C LYS A 149 -22.72 -5.64 17.34
N ARG A 150 -23.23 -4.40 17.34
CA ARG A 150 -24.64 -4.11 17.60
C ARG A 150 -25.55 -4.61 16.48
N ALA A 151 -25.11 -4.50 15.22
CA ALA A 151 -25.87 -4.92 14.06
C ALA A 151 -25.85 -6.45 13.84
N GLY A 152 -24.89 -7.16 14.46
CA GLY A 152 -24.71 -8.60 14.29
C GLY A 152 -24.26 -9.01 12.89
N LYS A 153 -23.75 -8.07 12.08
CA LYS A 153 -23.30 -8.30 10.71
C LYS A 153 -22.17 -7.34 10.34
N PRO A 154 -21.27 -7.72 9.41
CA PRO A 154 -20.27 -6.82 8.89
C PRO A 154 -20.90 -5.58 8.23
N MET A 155 -20.27 -4.43 8.41
CA MET A 155 -20.66 -3.19 7.78
C MET A 155 -20.17 -3.16 6.33
N LYS A 156 -21.03 -2.70 5.42
CA LYS A 156 -20.65 -2.41 4.02
C LYS A 156 -20.03 -1.01 3.92
N TYR A 157 -19.09 -0.72 4.81
CA TYR A 157 -18.36 0.53 4.88
C TYR A 157 -16.92 0.17 5.20
N ARG A 158 -15.95 0.75 4.52
CA ARG A 158 -14.53 0.44 4.69
C ARG A 158 -13.84 1.56 5.43
N TRP A 159 -13.36 1.26 6.63
CA TRP A 159 -12.52 2.15 7.45
C TRP A 159 -11.15 1.54 7.81
N LYS A 160 -10.90 0.27 7.43
CA LYS A 160 -9.65 -0.45 7.63
C LYS A 160 -8.96 -0.79 6.33
N GLY A 161 -7.67 -1.07 6.43
CA GLY A 161 -6.87 -1.57 5.32
C GLY A 161 -6.80 -0.53 4.22
N LEU A 162 -6.34 0.68 4.53
CA LEU A 162 -6.37 1.82 3.61
C LEU A 162 -4.97 2.33 3.28
N GLU A 163 -4.86 2.96 2.12
CA GLU A 163 -3.71 3.78 1.81
C GLU A 163 -3.96 5.21 2.33
N LEU A 164 -3.11 5.69 3.24
CA LEU A 164 -3.08 7.09 3.66
C LEU A 164 -1.82 7.73 3.11
N ARG A 165 -1.98 8.64 2.15
CA ARG A 165 -0.88 9.21 1.37
C ARG A 165 -0.58 10.63 1.77
N PHE A 166 0.51 10.83 2.49
CA PHE A 166 0.92 12.14 2.97
C PHE A 166 1.56 12.97 1.86
N PHE A 167 1.23 14.26 1.84
CA PHE A 167 1.79 15.23 0.91
C PHE A 167 1.86 16.61 1.53
N ARG A 168 2.56 17.50 0.83
CA ARG A 168 2.48 18.94 1.02
C ARG A 168 2.22 19.59 -0.32
N SER A 169 1.61 20.75 -0.29
CA SER A 169 1.41 21.57 -1.47
C SER A 169 2.40 22.72 -1.51
N VAL A 170 2.86 23.04 -2.71
CA VAL A 170 3.71 24.21 -2.94
C VAL A 170 2.80 25.42 -3.07
N ASN A 171 3.00 26.42 -2.21
CA ASN A 171 2.16 27.61 -2.06
C ASN A 171 0.77 27.32 -1.43
N ARG A 172 0.19 28.30 -0.70
CA ARG A 172 -0.95 28.10 0.23
C ARG A 172 -2.34 28.00 -0.45
N THR A 173 -2.49 27.28 -1.55
CA THR A 173 -3.70 27.34 -2.42
C THR A 173 -4.55 26.06 -2.45
N THR A 174 -4.41 25.13 -1.52
CA THR A 174 -4.71 23.70 -1.79
C THR A 174 -5.60 23.01 -0.75
N PRO A 175 -6.19 21.84 -1.09
CA PRO A 175 -7.09 21.12 -0.19
C PRO A 175 -6.36 20.59 1.06
N ALA A 176 -7.11 20.41 2.15
CA ALA A 176 -6.59 19.81 3.38
C ALA A 176 -6.39 18.29 3.23
N ALA A 177 -7.27 17.64 2.48
CA ALA A 177 -7.16 16.25 2.07
C ALA A 177 -8.01 16.05 0.80
N PHE A 178 -7.89 14.88 0.17
CA PHE A 178 -8.84 14.41 -0.83
C PHE A 178 -8.89 12.89 -0.84
N ALA A 179 -10.06 12.34 -1.14
CA ALA A 179 -10.25 10.92 -1.37
C ALA A 179 -10.21 10.55 -2.85
N SER A 180 -9.88 9.31 -3.11
CA SER A 180 -10.11 8.61 -4.38
C SER A 180 -10.51 7.17 -4.05
N ALA A 181 -10.96 6.40 -5.04
CA ALA A 181 -11.62 5.11 -4.85
C ALA A 181 -10.96 4.13 -3.86
N TRP A 182 -9.64 4.22 -3.64
CA TRP A 182 -8.90 3.30 -2.78
C TRP A 182 -7.97 3.97 -1.76
N TYR A 183 -7.94 5.31 -1.66
CA TYR A 183 -7.00 6.00 -0.78
C TYR A 183 -7.49 7.38 -0.33
N VAL A 184 -6.94 7.82 0.81
CA VAL A 184 -7.02 9.21 1.29
C VAL A 184 -5.66 9.86 1.12
N ALA A 185 -5.60 11.00 0.44
CA ALA A 185 -4.42 11.85 0.42
C ALA A 185 -4.54 12.95 1.48
N TYR A 186 -3.50 13.10 2.30
CA TYR A 186 -3.50 13.96 3.48
C TYR A 186 -2.43 15.05 3.36
N ASN A 187 -2.83 16.31 3.48
CA ASN A 187 -1.91 17.44 3.41
C ASN A 187 -1.36 17.81 4.80
N VAL A 188 -0.08 17.58 5.07
CA VAL A 188 0.55 17.95 6.36
C VAL A 188 0.66 19.47 6.57
N SER A 189 0.35 20.27 5.54
CA SER A 189 0.20 21.72 5.68
C SER A 189 -1.22 22.20 5.36
N GLY A 190 -2.21 21.30 5.43
CA GLY A 190 -3.61 21.61 5.16
C GLY A 190 -4.20 22.61 6.15
N SER A 191 -5.09 23.49 5.70
CA SER A 191 -5.68 24.53 6.55
C SER A 191 -6.54 23.97 7.69
N LEU A 192 -7.13 22.79 7.51
CA LEU A 192 -7.96 22.09 8.50
C LEU A 192 -7.15 21.15 9.41
N MET A 193 -5.89 20.87 9.06
CA MET A 193 -5.04 19.93 9.78
C MET A 193 -4.28 20.61 10.92
N ARG A 194 -5.02 21.25 11.83
CA ARG A 194 -4.46 22.08 12.92
C ARG A 194 -4.69 21.53 14.32
N SER A 195 -5.52 20.49 14.46
CA SER A 195 -5.85 19.85 15.73
C SER A 195 -6.22 18.39 15.50
N ALA A 196 -6.22 17.58 16.57
CA ALA A 196 -6.67 16.20 16.52
C ALA A 196 -8.13 16.08 16.01
N GLU A 197 -9.02 16.95 16.50
CA GLU A 197 -10.41 17.02 16.06
C GLU A 197 -10.54 17.35 14.57
N GLY A 198 -9.85 18.39 14.09
CA GLY A 198 -9.89 18.77 12.67
C GLY A 198 -9.37 17.66 11.75
N VAL A 199 -8.35 16.91 12.20
CA VAL A 199 -7.86 15.72 11.50
C VAL A 199 -8.91 14.62 11.47
N ARG A 200 -9.52 14.29 12.61
CA ARG A 200 -10.55 13.26 12.69
C ARG A 200 -11.74 13.58 11.79
N ASP A 201 -12.28 14.79 11.90
CA ASP A 201 -13.45 15.21 11.14
C ASP A 201 -13.15 15.21 9.62
N THR A 202 -11.95 15.63 9.24
CA THR A 202 -11.51 15.55 7.84
C THR A 202 -11.38 14.09 7.40
N LEU A 203 -10.77 13.21 8.20
CA LEU A 203 -10.63 11.79 7.82
C LEU A 203 -11.99 11.11 7.69
N VAL A 204 -12.95 11.38 8.58
CA VAL A 204 -14.33 10.87 8.45
C VAL A 204 -14.96 11.35 7.16
N HIS A 205 -14.79 12.63 6.80
CA HIS A 205 -15.26 13.19 5.54
C HIS A 205 -14.66 12.48 4.32
N GLU A 206 -13.34 12.26 4.31
CA GLU A 206 -12.68 11.58 3.18
C GLU A 206 -13.06 10.09 3.09
N LEU A 207 -13.22 9.41 4.22
CA LEU A 207 -13.72 8.02 4.24
C LEU A 207 -15.15 7.93 3.69
N PHE A 208 -15.98 8.93 3.95
CA PHE A 208 -17.32 9.01 3.37
C PHE A 208 -17.27 9.08 1.84
N HIS A 209 -16.33 9.83 1.26
CA HIS A 209 -16.15 9.87 -0.19
C HIS A 209 -15.68 8.54 -0.82
N MET A 210 -15.12 7.62 -0.04
CA MET A 210 -14.63 6.33 -0.52
C MET A 210 -15.70 5.23 -0.55
N ASN A 211 -16.86 5.45 0.07
CA ASN A 211 -17.91 4.45 0.30
C ASN A 211 -19.23 4.84 -0.33
#